data_AF-A0A914SRD1-F1
#
_entry.id   AF-A0A914SRD1-F1
#
_cell.length_a   1.000
_cell.length_b   1.000
_cell.length_c   1.000
_cell.angle_alpha   90.00
_cell.angle_beta   90.00
_cell.angle_gamma   90.00
#
_symmetry.space_group_name_H-M   'P 1'
#
loop_
_entity.id
_entity.type
_entity.pdbx_description
1 polymer ?
#
loop_
_entity_poly.entity_id
_entity_poly.type
_entity_poly.pdbx_seq_one_letter_code
_entity_poly.pdbx_strand_id
1 'polypeptide(L)'
;MSLAGPSLSYLRRHSPQQRMTYSTGLRIALHCLSAIEDLHCIGYLHRDIKASNFAVGYYASEARTIRILDFGFARSYLSWDSTKTYLESRRPRSRAPFLGTNRYCSTNVHKRIEQGRRDDCWSWLFMLVELLYGKLPWRDVSSKKICQVKEDSLATLFRHGPVELYSALDHLQSLKYESRPNYDHLREIITKICASRGFKFSDPYDWKAGGENYEVFEQLKKILKQQQQEKLEQQHQLHQIQHHKNLKILKILNVEKVL
;
A
#
# COMPACT_ATOMS: atom_id res chain seq x y z
N MET A 1 15.23 -3.14 11.90
CA MET A 1 14.53 -2.77 10.65
C MET A 1 15.21 -1.54 10.07
N SER A 2 15.50 -1.54 8.77
CA SER A 2 16.00 -0.34 8.08
C SER A 2 14.90 0.74 8.03
N LEU A 3 15.26 2.01 8.14
CA LEU A 3 14.31 3.09 7.91
C LEU A 3 13.73 3.00 6.49
N ALA A 4 12.43 3.27 6.38
CA ALA A 4 11.72 3.38 5.10
C ALA A 4 11.27 4.83 4.90
N GLY A 5 11.17 5.26 3.64
CA GLY A 5 10.58 6.55 3.31
C GLY A 5 9.05 6.53 3.45
N PRO A 6 8.37 7.56 2.92
CA PRO A 6 6.91 7.63 2.95
C PRO A 6 6.23 6.42 2.29
N SER A 7 5.08 6.01 2.82
CA SER A 7 4.28 4.95 2.21
C SER A 7 3.62 5.43 0.92
N LEU A 8 3.29 4.50 0.01
CA LEU A 8 2.57 4.84 -1.23
C LEU A 8 1.19 5.46 -0.93
N SER A 9 0.54 5.02 0.14
CA SER A 9 -0.73 5.61 0.62
C SER A 9 -0.57 7.07 1.05
N TYR A 10 0.55 7.40 1.71
CA TYR A 10 0.86 8.79 2.04
C TYR A 10 1.08 9.62 0.77
N LEU A 11 1.91 9.14 -0.16
CA LEU A 11 2.22 9.85 -1.40
C LEU A 11 0.97 10.09 -2.25
N ARG A 12 0.15 9.04 -2.44
CA ARG A 12 -1.13 9.13 -3.17
C ARG A 12 -2.06 10.17 -2.56
N ARG A 13 -2.28 10.15 -1.24
CA ARG A 13 -3.23 11.06 -0.56
C ARG A 13 -2.86 12.53 -0.70
N HIS A 14 -1.57 12.84 -0.81
CA HIS A 14 -1.07 14.20 -0.98
C HIS A 14 -0.83 14.59 -2.45
N SER A 15 -1.08 13.67 -3.39
CA SER A 15 -1.06 13.99 -4.80
C SER A 15 -2.39 14.66 -5.21
N PRO A 16 -2.40 15.52 -6.25
CA PRO A 16 -3.63 16.10 -6.78
C PRO A 16 -4.70 15.03 -7.07
N GLN A 17 -5.95 15.34 -6.75
CA GLN A 17 -7.10 14.42 -6.89
C GLN A 17 -6.92 13.08 -6.15
N GLN A 18 -5.98 13.02 -5.21
CA GLN A 18 -5.57 11.82 -4.48
C GLN A 18 -5.18 10.65 -5.41
N ARG A 19 -4.53 10.92 -6.53
CA ARG A 19 -4.03 9.91 -7.47
C ARG A 19 -2.62 10.25 -7.93
N MET A 20 -1.88 9.23 -8.32
CA MET A 20 -0.60 9.42 -8.98
C MET A 20 -0.82 9.63 -10.47
N THR A 21 0.16 10.23 -11.15
CA THR A 21 0.20 10.23 -12.61
C THR A 21 0.26 8.80 -13.14
N TYR A 22 -0.16 8.60 -14.39
CA TYR A 22 -0.06 7.27 -15.02
C TYR A 22 1.38 6.76 -15.07
N SER A 23 2.35 7.63 -15.41
CA SER A 23 3.76 7.25 -15.43
C SER A 23 4.22 6.72 -14.07
N THR A 24 3.95 7.46 -12.99
CA THR A 24 4.35 7.08 -11.64
C THR A 24 3.60 5.83 -11.15
N GLY A 25 2.27 5.81 -11.28
CA GLY A 25 1.43 4.72 -10.77
C GLY A 25 1.73 3.36 -11.42
N LEU A 26 1.90 3.32 -12.75
CA LEU A 26 2.22 2.08 -13.47
C LEU A 26 3.61 1.53 -13.13
N ARG A 27 4.62 2.40 -13.05
CA ARG A 27 5.99 1.98 -12.69
C ARG A 27 6.09 1.48 -11.26
N ILE A 28 5.40 2.12 -10.31
CA ILE A 28 5.30 1.62 -8.94
C ILE A 28 4.62 0.26 -8.90
N ALA A 29 3.56 0.06 -9.69
CA ALA A 29 2.86 -1.22 -9.74
C ALA A 29 3.79 -2.37 -10.15
N LEU A 30 4.73 -2.13 -11.08
CA LEU A 30 5.75 -3.11 -11.48
C LEU A 30 6.67 -3.49 -10.31
N HIS A 31 7.16 -2.51 -9.55
CA HIS A 31 7.98 -2.78 -8.36
C HIS A 31 7.19 -3.52 -7.27
N CYS A 32 5.93 -3.13 -7.01
CA CYS A 32 5.06 -3.84 -6.08
C CYS A 32 4.80 -5.28 -6.51
N LEU A 33 4.56 -5.52 -7.81
CA LEU A 33 4.35 -6.87 -8.34
C LEU A 33 5.60 -7.74 -8.19
N SER A 34 6.79 -7.17 -8.42
CA SER A 34 8.07 -7.87 -8.24
C SER A 34 8.27 -8.26 -6.78
N ALA A 35 8.01 -7.34 -5.84
CA ALA A 35 8.11 -7.65 -4.40
C ALA A 35 7.11 -8.73 -3.95
N ILE A 36 5.91 -8.78 -4.56
CA ILE A 36 4.93 -9.84 -4.32
C ILE A 36 5.44 -11.18 -4.89
N GLU A 37 5.97 -11.18 -6.12
CA GLU A 37 6.56 -12.36 -6.74
C GLU A 37 7.72 -12.91 -5.89
N ASP A 38 8.63 -12.06 -5.42
CA ASP A 38 9.75 -12.45 -4.55
C ASP A 38 9.28 -13.12 -3.26
N LEU A 39 8.26 -12.56 -2.60
CA LEU A 39 7.67 -13.16 -1.39
C LEU A 39 7.02 -14.52 -1.70
N HIS A 40 6.33 -14.61 -2.84
CA HIS A 40 5.70 -15.84 -3.29
C HIS A 40 6.74 -16.91 -3.65
N CYS A 41 7.89 -16.52 -4.22
CA CYS A 41 8.99 -17.41 -4.57
C CYS A 41 9.61 -18.09 -3.33
N ILE A 42 9.65 -17.40 -2.19
CA ILE A 42 10.11 -17.99 -0.92
C ILE A 42 8.99 -18.73 -0.15
N GLY A 43 7.82 -18.91 -0.76
CA GLY A 43 6.75 -19.77 -0.22
C GLY A 43 5.76 -19.08 0.73
N TYR A 44 5.73 -17.75 0.77
CA TYR A 44 4.84 -16.99 1.64
C TYR A 44 3.81 -16.19 0.85
N LEU A 45 2.64 -15.98 1.46
CA LEU A 45 1.63 -15.01 1.05
C LEU A 45 1.70 -13.82 2.00
N HIS A 46 1.42 -12.62 1.52
CA HIS A 46 1.33 -11.42 2.35
C HIS A 46 -0.06 -11.30 3.01
N ARG A 47 -1.13 -11.51 2.25
CA ARG A 47 -2.54 -11.43 2.68
C ARG A 47 -3.04 -10.05 3.17
N ASP A 48 -2.27 -8.99 2.93
CA ASP A 48 -2.69 -7.59 3.19
C ASP A 48 -1.98 -6.59 2.28
N ILE A 49 -1.93 -6.91 0.99
CA ILE A 49 -1.38 -6.02 -0.03
C ILE A 49 -2.23 -4.75 -0.13
N LYS A 50 -1.60 -3.60 0.16
CA LYS A 50 -2.19 -2.26 0.09
C LYS A 50 -1.11 -1.19 0.07
N ALA A 51 -1.45 -0.01 -0.41
CA ALA A 51 -0.51 1.10 -0.57
C ALA A 51 0.18 1.56 0.73
N SER A 52 -0.39 1.30 1.92
CA SER A 52 0.27 1.64 3.19
C SER A 52 1.38 0.66 3.58
N ASN A 53 1.33 -0.56 3.03
CA ASN A 53 2.30 -1.63 3.29
C ASN A 53 3.41 -1.64 2.23
N PHE A 54 3.48 -0.59 1.42
CA PHE A 54 4.60 -0.33 0.54
C PHE A 54 5.16 1.06 0.82
N ALA A 55 6.49 1.17 0.81
CA ALA A 55 7.17 2.44 1.03
C ALA A 55 8.33 2.62 0.06
N VAL A 56 8.63 3.88 -0.25
CA VAL A 56 9.81 4.22 -1.03
C VAL A 56 11.09 3.99 -0.20
N GLY A 57 12.19 3.73 -0.88
CA GLY A 57 13.51 3.67 -0.25
C GLY A 57 13.82 4.95 0.53
N TYR A 58 14.50 4.81 1.66
CA TYR A 58 14.81 5.94 2.54
C TYR A 58 15.99 6.75 2.02
N TYR A 59 17.04 6.06 1.57
CA TYR A 59 18.25 6.70 1.07
C TYR A 59 18.07 7.17 -0.38
N ALA A 60 18.83 8.21 -0.76
CA ALA A 60 18.82 8.73 -2.13
C ALA A 60 19.24 7.67 -3.16
N SER A 61 20.17 6.78 -2.79
CA SER A 61 20.58 5.62 -3.59
C SER A 61 19.46 4.62 -3.87
N GLU A 62 18.40 4.63 -3.05
CA GLU A 62 17.25 3.74 -3.13
C GLU A 62 15.99 4.49 -3.56
N ALA A 63 16.12 5.71 -4.08
CA ALA A 63 15.01 6.58 -4.41
C ALA A 63 14.02 6.00 -5.43
N ARG A 64 14.40 4.94 -6.15
CA ARG A 64 13.56 4.19 -7.10
C ARG A 64 13.13 2.82 -6.59
N THR A 65 13.53 2.44 -5.38
CA THR A 65 13.19 1.15 -4.77
C THR A 65 11.88 1.29 -4.01
N ILE A 66 10.97 0.33 -4.22
CA ILE A 66 9.75 0.17 -3.42
C ILE A 66 9.91 -1.07 -2.56
N ARG A 67 9.74 -0.92 -1.24
CA ARG A 67 9.82 -2.00 -0.26
C ARG A 67 8.43 -2.41 0.19
N ILE A 68 8.22 -3.71 0.32
CA ILE A 68 7.06 -4.30 1.00
C ILE A 68 7.30 -4.31 2.51
N LEU A 69 6.27 -3.99 3.28
CA LEU A 69 6.30 -3.83 4.74
C LEU A 69 5.18 -4.66 5.37
N ASP A 70 5.25 -4.85 6.69
CA ASP A 70 4.18 -5.45 7.51
C ASP A 70 3.74 -6.86 7.10
N PHE A 71 4.53 -7.84 7.53
CA PHE A 71 4.23 -9.26 7.37
C PHE A 71 3.33 -9.83 8.48
N GLY A 72 2.60 -8.99 9.24
CA GLY A 72 1.79 -9.43 10.38
C GLY A 72 0.69 -10.44 10.01
N PHE A 73 0.19 -10.39 8.77
CA PHE A 73 -0.73 -11.40 8.24
C PHE A 73 -0.08 -12.39 7.28
N ALA A 74 1.25 -12.39 7.12
CA ALA A 74 1.90 -13.30 6.22
C ALA A 74 1.67 -14.77 6.64
N ARG A 75 1.64 -15.67 5.66
CA ARG A 75 1.47 -17.10 5.90
C ARG A 75 2.20 -17.91 4.84
N SER A 76 2.98 -18.89 5.27
CA SER A 76 3.55 -19.86 4.36
C SER A 76 2.42 -20.65 3.69
N TYR A 77 2.36 -20.62 2.36
CA TYR A 77 1.44 -21.45 1.57
C TYR A 77 2.09 -22.79 1.19
N LEU A 78 3.40 -22.91 1.44
CA LEU A 78 4.13 -24.17 1.33
C LEU A 78 4.16 -24.89 2.68
N SER A 79 4.25 -26.21 2.65
CA SER A 79 4.51 -27.04 3.81
C SER A 79 5.66 -27.99 3.51
N TRP A 80 6.52 -28.14 4.51
CA TRP A 80 7.50 -29.21 4.56
C TRP A 80 6.87 -30.43 5.23
N ASP A 81 7.07 -31.58 4.61
CA ASP A 81 6.76 -32.90 5.15
C ASP A 81 8.09 -33.64 5.26
N SER A 82 8.43 -34.14 6.45
CA SER A 82 9.70 -34.84 6.70
C SER A 82 9.87 -36.11 5.88
N THR A 83 8.78 -36.61 5.29
CA THR A 83 8.78 -37.77 4.39
C THR A 83 9.04 -37.40 2.92
N LYS A 84 9.07 -36.10 2.58
CA LYS A 84 9.19 -35.60 1.20
C LYS A 84 10.50 -34.86 0.97
N THR A 85 11.00 -34.91 -0.25
CA THR A 85 12.23 -34.21 -0.69
C THR A 85 11.95 -32.81 -1.25
N TYR A 86 10.68 -32.39 -1.33
CA TYR A 86 10.26 -31.12 -1.90
C TYR A 86 9.12 -30.48 -1.08
N LEU A 87 8.98 -29.15 -1.21
CA LEU A 87 7.90 -28.39 -0.60
C LEU A 87 6.60 -28.54 -1.39
N GLU A 88 5.48 -28.76 -0.69
CA GLU A 88 4.15 -28.86 -1.30
C GLU A 88 3.25 -27.70 -0.92
N SER A 89 2.27 -27.40 -1.79
CA SER A 89 1.21 -26.46 -1.43
C SER A 89 0.36 -27.02 -0.30
N ARG A 90 0.11 -26.19 0.71
CA ARG A 90 -0.83 -26.52 1.79
C ARG A 90 -2.23 -26.71 1.21
N ARG A 91 -2.97 -27.66 1.77
CA ARG A 91 -4.39 -27.81 1.45
C ARG A 91 -5.20 -26.61 1.96
N PRO A 92 -6.19 -26.13 1.19
CA PRO A 92 -7.02 -25.02 1.63
C PRO A 92 -7.88 -25.43 2.83
N ARG A 93 -8.01 -24.54 3.83
CA ARG A 93 -8.98 -24.75 4.91
C ARG A 93 -10.40 -24.70 4.35
N SER A 94 -11.31 -25.49 4.93
CA SER A 94 -12.74 -25.47 4.60
C SER A 94 -13.36 -24.09 4.82
N ARG A 95 -12.87 -23.35 5.82
CA ARG A 95 -13.27 -21.96 6.09
C ARG A 95 -12.08 -21.16 6.60
N ALA A 96 -11.68 -20.14 5.85
CA ALA A 96 -10.58 -19.26 6.22
C ALA A 96 -11.07 -18.03 7.02
N PRO A 97 -10.27 -17.52 7.96
CA PRO A 97 -10.55 -16.24 8.60
C PRO A 97 -10.43 -15.11 7.56
N PHE A 98 -11.23 -14.07 7.76
CA PHE A 98 -11.08 -12.83 6.98
C PHE A 98 -9.88 -12.08 7.55
N LEU A 99 -8.84 -11.95 6.74
CA LEU A 99 -7.62 -11.22 7.06
C LEU A 99 -7.32 -10.26 5.92
N GLY A 100 -6.71 -9.14 6.26
CA GLY A 100 -6.41 -8.06 5.33
C GLY A 100 -7.49 -6.99 5.27
N THR A 101 -7.29 -6.04 4.36
CA THR A 101 -8.07 -4.81 4.31
C THR A 101 -9.26 -4.92 3.35
N ASN A 102 -10.49 -4.72 3.85
CA ASN A 102 -11.77 -4.80 3.10
C ASN A 102 -11.73 -4.18 1.69
N ARG A 103 -11.08 -3.02 1.59
CA ARG A 103 -10.96 -2.25 0.35
C ARG A 103 -10.20 -3.02 -0.75
N TYR A 104 -9.12 -3.71 -0.40
CA TYR A 104 -8.19 -4.32 -1.36
C TYR A 104 -8.29 -5.84 -1.44
N CYS A 105 -8.81 -6.53 -0.42
CA CYS A 105 -8.87 -7.99 -0.48
C CYS A 105 -9.75 -8.51 -1.64
N SER A 106 -9.44 -9.71 -2.15
CA SER A 106 -10.25 -10.34 -3.20
C SER A 106 -11.64 -10.73 -2.71
N THR A 107 -12.55 -11.03 -3.64
CA THR A 107 -13.88 -11.57 -3.32
C THR A 107 -13.81 -12.93 -2.61
N ASN A 108 -12.76 -13.72 -2.82
CA ASN A 108 -12.52 -14.98 -2.09
C ASN A 108 -12.38 -14.74 -0.58
N VAL A 109 -11.69 -13.66 -0.19
CA VAL A 109 -11.51 -13.30 1.23
C VAL A 109 -12.85 -12.96 1.89
N HIS A 110 -13.70 -12.19 1.18
CA HIS A 110 -15.07 -11.90 1.62
C HIS A 110 -15.89 -13.18 1.82
N LYS A 111 -15.73 -14.15 0.91
CA LYS A 111 -16.40 -15.46 0.91
C LYS A 111 -15.78 -16.49 1.86
N ARG A 112 -14.78 -16.12 2.67
CA ARG A 112 -14.07 -17.02 3.61
C ARG A 112 -13.40 -18.22 2.93
N ILE A 113 -13.03 -18.07 1.66
CA ILE A 113 -12.25 -19.04 0.89
C ILE A 113 -10.76 -18.84 1.23
N GLU A 114 -9.99 -19.93 1.25
CA GLU A 114 -8.56 -19.87 1.53
C GLU A 114 -7.83 -18.95 0.54
N GLN A 115 -6.97 -18.10 1.10
CA GLN A 115 -6.17 -17.16 0.34
C GLN A 115 -4.98 -17.88 -0.29
N GLY A 116 -4.84 -17.76 -1.61
CA GLY A 116 -3.67 -18.17 -2.37
C GLY A 116 -2.94 -16.97 -2.98
N ARG A 117 -1.93 -17.25 -3.79
CA ARG A 117 -1.12 -16.23 -4.49
C ARG A 117 -1.99 -15.27 -5.33
N ARG A 118 -3.06 -15.79 -5.93
CA ARG A 118 -4.04 -15.00 -6.70
C ARG A 118 -4.65 -13.85 -5.89
N ASP A 119 -4.82 -14.01 -4.58
CA ASP A 119 -5.54 -13.04 -3.74
C ASP A 119 -4.68 -11.82 -3.40
N ASP A 120 -3.35 -12.02 -3.29
CA ASP A 120 -2.38 -10.92 -3.24
C ASP A 120 -2.31 -10.17 -4.58
N CYS A 121 -2.39 -10.89 -5.72
CA CYS A 121 -2.44 -10.25 -7.04
C CYS A 121 -3.76 -9.47 -7.29
N TRP A 122 -4.91 -9.96 -6.81
CA TRP A 122 -6.16 -9.20 -6.81
C TRP A 122 -6.03 -7.90 -6.02
N SER A 123 -5.42 -7.98 -4.84
CA SER A 123 -5.18 -6.82 -3.99
C SER A 123 -4.22 -5.81 -4.65
N TRP A 124 -3.20 -6.30 -5.36
CA TRP A 124 -2.32 -5.48 -6.19
C TRP A 124 -3.08 -4.75 -7.31
N LEU A 125 -3.97 -5.43 -8.03
CA LEU A 125 -4.76 -4.82 -9.10
C LEU A 125 -5.69 -3.72 -8.57
N PHE A 126 -6.38 -3.96 -7.46
CA PHE A 126 -7.23 -2.94 -6.82
C PHE A 126 -6.41 -1.78 -6.25
N MET A 127 -5.21 -2.05 -5.73
CA MET A 127 -4.28 -1.00 -5.33
C MET A 127 -3.87 -0.14 -6.54
N LEU A 128 -3.53 -0.76 -7.67
CA LEU A 128 -3.20 -0.06 -8.91
C LEU A 128 -4.36 0.85 -9.38
N VAL A 129 -5.58 0.33 -9.38
CA VAL A 129 -6.78 1.12 -9.72
C VAL A 129 -6.89 2.36 -8.81
N GLU A 130 -6.71 2.20 -7.50
CA GLU A 130 -6.75 3.35 -6.58
C GLU A 130 -5.59 4.33 -6.82
N LEU A 131 -4.38 3.84 -7.14
CA LEU A 131 -3.24 4.70 -7.47
C LEU A 131 -3.51 5.55 -8.72
N LEU A 132 -4.17 5.00 -9.75
CA LEU A 132 -4.42 5.69 -11.02
C LEU A 132 -5.67 6.57 -11.02
N TYR A 133 -6.74 6.15 -10.33
CA TYR A 133 -8.03 6.85 -10.36
C TYR A 133 -8.36 7.57 -9.05
N GLY A 134 -7.55 7.38 -8.01
CA GLY A 134 -7.66 8.01 -6.69
C GLY A 134 -8.76 7.43 -5.79
N LYS A 135 -9.70 6.67 -6.36
CA LYS A 135 -10.74 5.95 -5.64
C LYS A 135 -11.10 4.63 -6.31
N LEU A 136 -11.59 3.69 -5.50
CA LEU A 136 -12.26 2.48 -5.96
C LEU A 136 -13.78 2.70 -5.98
N PRO A 137 -14.53 2.01 -6.86
CA PRO A 137 -16.00 2.13 -6.91
C PRO A 137 -16.68 1.84 -5.56
N TRP A 138 -16.09 0.96 -4.76
CA TRP A 138 -16.59 0.57 -3.43
C TRP A 138 -15.92 1.31 -2.26
N ARG A 139 -15.27 2.46 -2.49
CA ARG A 139 -14.57 3.21 -1.42
C ARG A 139 -15.48 3.56 -0.24
N ASP A 140 -16.67 4.04 -0.55
CA ASP A 140 -17.64 4.59 0.41
C ASP A 140 -18.84 3.63 0.62
N VAL A 141 -18.64 2.34 0.29
CA VAL A 141 -19.66 1.29 0.41
C VAL A 141 -19.51 0.57 1.75
N SER A 142 -20.65 0.22 2.36
CA SER A 142 -20.65 -0.52 3.63
C SER A 142 -20.03 -1.92 3.49
N SER A 143 -19.34 -2.37 4.54
CA SER A 143 -18.62 -3.66 4.54
C SER A 143 -19.48 -4.86 4.13
N LYS A 144 -20.79 -4.82 4.40
CA LYS A 144 -21.75 -5.87 4.02
C LYS A 144 -21.98 -5.98 2.52
N LYS A 145 -21.79 -4.89 1.75
CA LYS A 145 -22.07 -4.83 0.31
C LYS A 145 -20.81 -4.78 -0.57
N ILE A 146 -19.63 -4.56 0.01
CA ILE A 146 -18.37 -4.41 -0.75
C ILE A 146 -18.12 -5.60 -1.69
N CYS A 147 -18.38 -6.84 -1.25
CA CYS A 147 -18.14 -8.01 -2.10
C CYS A 147 -18.97 -7.98 -3.38
N GLN A 148 -20.27 -7.68 -3.27
CA GLN A 148 -21.18 -7.61 -4.41
C GLN A 148 -20.77 -6.46 -5.35
N VAL A 149 -20.54 -5.26 -4.80
CA VAL A 149 -20.13 -4.10 -5.62
C VAL A 149 -18.79 -4.35 -6.32
N LYS A 150 -17.87 -5.11 -5.71
CA LYS A 150 -16.63 -5.53 -6.38
C LYS A 150 -16.93 -6.32 -7.64
N GLU A 151 -17.77 -7.35 -7.54
CA GLU A 151 -18.14 -8.23 -8.65
C GLU A 151 -18.84 -7.45 -9.77
N ASP A 152 -19.81 -6.61 -9.41
CA ASP A 152 -20.59 -5.80 -10.37
C ASP A 152 -19.71 -4.76 -11.10
N SER A 153 -18.67 -4.26 -10.44
CA SER A 153 -17.82 -3.19 -11.00
C SER A 153 -16.71 -3.71 -11.91
N LEU A 154 -16.38 -5.01 -11.91
CA LEU A 154 -15.21 -5.55 -12.62
C LEU A 154 -15.24 -5.24 -14.12
N ALA A 155 -16.38 -5.43 -14.77
CA ALA A 155 -16.56 -5.20 -16.20
C ALA A 155 -16.34 -3.73 -16.62
N THR A 156 -16.47 -2.78 -15.70
CA THR A 156 -16.35 -1.34 -15.99
C THR A 156 -15.15 -0.69 -15.30
N LEU A 157 -14.30 -1.48 -14.63
CA LEU A 157 -13.25 -1.00 -13.76
C LEU A 157 -12.23 -0.10 -14.47
N PHE A 158 -11.98 -0.33 -15.76
CA PHE A 158 -10.99 0.40 -16.56
C PHE A 158 -11.61 1.21 -17.71
N ARG A 159 -12.93 1.44 -17.72
CA ARG A 159 -13.66 2.12 -18.82
C ARG A 159 -13.15 3.52 -19.20
N HIS A 160 -12.38 4.17 -18.32
CA HIS A 160 -11.83 5.51 -18.51
C HIS A 160 -10.28 5.54 -18.43
N GLY A 161 -9.63 4.38 -18.55
CA GLY A 161 -8.17 4.27 -18.49
C GLY A 161 -7.62 3.21 -19.45
N PRO A 162 -6.43 2.65 -19.17
CA PRO A 162 -5.80 1.66 -20.05
C PRO A 162 -6.64 0.37 -20.11
N VAL A 163 -7.28 0.13 -21.26
CA VAL A 163 -8.16 -1.04 -21.48
C VAL A 163 -7.37 -2.34 -21.48
N GLU A 164 -6.06 -2.30 -21.71
CA GLU A 164 -5.16 -3.44 -21.64
C GLU A 164 -5.14 -4.08 -20.23
N LEU A 165 -5.53 -3.32 -19.19
CA LEU A 165 -5.68 -3.84 -17.83
C LEU A 165 -6.82 -4.86 -17.69
N TYR A 166 -7.77 -4.94 -18.63
CA TYR A 166 -8.73 -6.03 -18.67
C TYR A 166 -8.06 -7.38 -18.90
N SER A 167 -6.95 -7.45 -19.65
CA SER A 167 -6.18 -8.70 -19.79
C SER A 167 -5.63 -9.19 -18.44
N ALA A 168 -5.26 -8.27 -17.54
CA ALA A 168 -4.82 -8.63 -16.18
C ALA A 168 -6.01 -9.15 -15.36
N LEU A 169 -7.19 -8.52 -15.50
CA LEU A 169 -8.43 -8.96 -14.86
C LEU A 169 -8.80 -10.39 -15.28
N ASP A 170 -8.82 -10.67 -16.58
CA ASP A 170 -9.14 -11.98 -17.15
C ASP A 170 -8.16 -13.05 -16.63
N HIS A 171 -6.86 -12.72 -16.62
CA HIS A 171 -5.86 -13.60 -16.04
C HIS A 171 -6.19 -13.94 -14.58
N LEU A 172 -6.46 -12.94 -13.73
CA LEU A 172 -6.73 -13.18 -12.30
C LEU A 172 -8.04 -13.93 -12.05
N GLN A 173 -9.06 -13.76 -12.90
CA GLN A 173 -10.31 -14.51 -12.81
C GLN A 173 -10.13 -15.99 -13.14
N SER A 174 -9.16 -16.34 -13.98
CA SER A 174 -8.87 -17.74 -14.33
C SER A 174 -8.14 -18.53 -13.22
N LEU A 175 -7.54 -17.84 -12.24
CA LEU A 175 -6.67 -18.46 -11.25
C LEU A 175 -7.42 -19.24 -10.16
N LYS A 176 -6.99 -20.48 -9.94
CA LYS A 176 -7.39 -21.33 -8.81
C LYS A 176 -6.47 -21.07 -7.60
N TYR A 177 -6.83 -21.64 -6.45
CA TYR A 177 -6.07 -21.49 -5.19
C TYR A 177 -4.59 -21.88 -5.36
N GLU A 178 -4.35 -23.00 -6.05
CA GLU A 178 -3.01 -23.56 -6.26
C GLU A 178 -2.28 -22.94 -7.45
N SER A 179 -2.96 -22.17 -8.30
CA SER A 179 -2.36 -21.59 -9.50
C SER A 179 -1.16 -20.70 -9.13
N ARG A 180 -0.08 -20.82 -9.92
CA ARG A 180 0.97 -19.79 -9.94
C ARG A 180 0.50 -18.68 -10.88
N PRO A 181 0.32 -17.44 -10.41
CA PRO A 181 0.07 -16.30 -11.30
C PRO A 181 1.18 -16.19 -12.35
N ASN A 182 0.81 -15.78 -13.56
CA ASN A 182 1.79 -15.44 -14.60
C ASN A 182 2.23 -13.99 -14.40
N TYR A 183 3.21 -13.78 -13.52
CA TYR A 183 3.74 -12.45 -13.21
C TYR A 183 4.39 -11.79 -14.42
N ASP A 184 5.00 -12.56 -15.34
CA ASP A 184 5.54 -12.05 -16.60
C ASP A 184 4.46 -11.41 -17.46
N HIS A 185 3.33 -12.10 -17.64
CA HIS A 185 2.19 -11.55 -18.36
C HIS A 185 1.65 -10.27 -17.72
N LEU A 186 1.52 -10.24 -16.39
CA LEU A 186 1.10 -9.04 -15.66
C LEU A 186 2.09 -7.88 -15.86
N ARG A 187 3.41 -8.15 -15.83
CA ARG A 187 4.45 -7.15 -16.11
C ARG A 187 4.37 -6.65 -17.55
N GLU A 188 4.23 -7.55 -18.52
CA GLU A 188 4.11 -7.21 -19.94
C GLU A 188 2.95 -6.27 -20.24
N ILE A 189 1.78 -6.48 -19.61
CA ILE A 189 0.62 -5.58 -19.77
C ILE A 189 1.01 -4.16 -19.35
N ILE A 190 1.61 -4.00 -18.17
CA ILE A 190 1.99 -2.68 -17.65
C ILE A 190 3.10 -2.06 -18.50
N THR A 191 4.11 -2.83 -18.91
CA THR A 191 5.20 -2.35 -19.78
C THR A 191 4.68 -1.92 -21.15
N LYS A 192 3.73 -2.65 -21.75
CA LYS A 192 3.07 -2.25 -23.01
C LYS A 192 2.32 -0.93 -22.87
N ILE A 193 1.58 -0.72 -21.77
CA ILE A 193 0.91 0.56 -21.49
C ILE A 193 1.92 1.70 -21.33
N CYS A 194 3.03 1.46 -20.61
CA CYS A 194 4.08 2.47 -20.48
C CYS A 194 4.70 2.82 -21.84
N ALA A 195 5.02 1.82 -22.66
CA ALA A 195 5.60 2.02 -23.98
C ALA A 195 4.65 2.78 -24.92
N SER A 196 3.38 2.41 -24.97
CA SER A 196 2.39 3.06 -25.84
C SER A 196 2.13 4.52 -25.49
N ARG A 197 2.35 4.90 -24.22
CA ARG A 197 2.23 6.27 -23.71
C ARG A 197 3.54 7.03 -23.63
N GLY A 198 4.65 6.42 -24.06
CA GLY A 198 5.98 7.04 -24.04
C GLY A 198 6.60 7.22 -22.65
N PHE A 199 6.09 6.52 -21.62
CA PHE A 199 6.64 6.58 -20.27
C PHE A 199 7.93 5.76 -20.17
N LYS A 200 8.99 6.35 -19.62
CA LYS A 200 10.29 5.71 -19.43
C LYS A 200 10.49 5.33 -17.98
N PHE A 201 11.19 4.22 -17.73
CA PHE A 201 11.58 3.83 -16.36
C PHE A 201 12.48 4.87 -15.68
N SER A 202 13.21 5.66 -16.47
CA SER A 202 14.05 6.76 -16.00
C SER A 202 13.25 7.99 -15.56
N ASP A 203 11.98 8.11 -15.94
CA ASP A 203 11.17 9.30 -15.65
C ASP A 203 11.15 9.57 -14.14
N PRO A 204 11.20 10.85 -13.74
CA PRO A 204 11.05 11.19 -12.34
C PRO A 204 9.66 10.74 -11.84
N TYR A 205 9.61 10.31 -10.58
CA TYR A 205 8.33 10.09 -9.91
C TYR A 205 7.70 11.43 -9.51
N ASP A 206 6.40 11.43 -9.29
CA ASP A 206 5.59 12.60 -8.93
C ASP A 206 6.18 13.46 -7.81
N TRP A 207 6.86 12.85 -6.83
CA TRP A 207 7.46 13.52 -5.66
C TRP A 207 8.97 13.79 -5.79
N LYS A 208 9.54 13.63 -6.98
CA LYS A 208 10.96 13.85 -7.28
C LYS A 208 11.11 15.01 -8.26
N ALA A 209 12.27 15.69 -8.21
CA ALA A 209 12.56 16.81 -9.10
C ALA A 209 12.36 16.42 -10.58
N GLY A 210 11.66 17.27 -11.32
CA GLY A 210 11.23 17.02 -12.70
C GLY A 210 9.94 16.19 -12.85
N GLY A 211 9.39 15.67 -11.75
CA GLY A 211 8.08 14.98 -11.76
C GLY A 211 6.93 15.98 -11.89
N GLU A 212 5.84 15.54 -12.52
CA GLU A 212 4.68 16.40 -12.83
C GLU A 212 4.08 17.07 -11.58
N ASN A 213 4.01 16.34 -10.47
CA ASN A 213 3.45 16.83 -9.21
C ASN A 213 4.53 17.35 -8.23
N TYR A 214 5.76 17.56 -8.68
CA TYR A 214 6.89 17.84 -7.79
C TYR A 214 6.67 19.08 -6.92
N GLU A 215 6.17 20.16 -7.53
CA GLU A 215 5.90 21.43 -6.83
C GLU A 215 4.87 21.26 -5.70
N VAL A 216 3.88 20.38 -5.89
CA VAL A 216 2.88 20.07 -4.85
C VAL A 216 3.56 19.43 -3.63
N PHE A 217 4.50 18.52 -3.87
CA PHE A 217 5.27 17.89 -2.79
C PHE A 217 6.28 18.84 -2.13
N GLU A 218 6.88 19.76 -2.88
CA GLU A 218 7.75 20.79 -2.28
C GLU A 218 6.97 21.77 -1.40
N GLN A 219 5.79 22.20 -1.85
CA GLN A 219 4.89 23.02 -1.03
C GLN A 219 4.44 22.27 0.23
N LEU A 220 4.06 20.99 0.08
CA LEU A 220 3.70 20.14 1.22
C LEU A 220 4.83 20.03 2.24
N LYS A 221 6.08 19.82 1.80
CA LYS A 221 7.25 19.76 2.70
C LYS A 221 7.42 21.06 3.49
N LYS A 222 7.25 22.22 2.84
CA LYS A 222 7.31 23.53 3.51
C LYS A 222 6.22 23.65 4.58
N ILE A 223 4.98 23.31 4.24
CA ILE A 223 3.84 23.33 5.16
C ILE A 223 4.08 22.41 6.37
N LEU A 224 4.51 21.18 6.13
CA LEU A 224 4.75 20.20 7.21
C LEU A 224 5.90 20.64 8.13
N LYS A 225 6.95 21.25 7.57
CA LYS A 225 8.06 21.80 8.36
C LYS A 225 7.59 22.93 9.28
N GLN A 226 6.74 23.83 8.76
CA GLN A 226 6.16 24.91 9.54
C GLN A 226 5.25 24.38 10.67
N GLN A 227 4.34 23.44 10.36
CA GLN A 227 3.48 22.82 11.35
C GLN A 227 4.26 22.09 12.46
N GLN A 228 5.37 21.44 12.09
CA GLN A 228 6.24 20.78 13.07
C GLN A 228 6.91 21.78 14.00
N GLN A 229 7.35 22.92 13.47
CA GLN A 229 7.96 24.00 14.25
C GLN A 229 6.94 24.63 15.20
N GLU A 230 5.75 24.98 14.70
CA GLU A 230 4.65 25.52 15.51
C GLU A 230 4.26 24.57 16.65
N LYS A 231 4.20 23.26 16.38
CA LYS A 231 3.91 22.24 17.40
C LYS A 231 5.01 22.15 18.47
N LEU A 232 6.27 22.29 18.07
CA LEU A 232 7.40 22.29 19.01
C LEU A 232 7.38 23.52 19.90
N GLU A 233 7.06 24.69 19.34
CA GLU A 233 6.90 25.96 20.06
C GLU A 233 5.74 25.87 21.07
N GLN A 234 4.59 25.34 20.66
CA GLN A 234 3.45 25.10 21.56
C GLN A 234 3.81 24.15 22.71
N GLN A 235 4.54 23.06 22.43
CA GLN A 235 5.01 22.15 23.47
C GLN A 235 5.97 22.84 24.46
N HIS A 236 6.88 23.67 23.96
CA HIS A 236 7.78 24.46 24.80
C HIS A 236 7.00 25.43 25.71
N GLN A 237 6.01 26.14 25.15
CA GLN A 237 5.20 27.09 25.90
C GLN A 237 4.37 26.41 26.99
N LEU A 238 3.77 25.26 26.68
CA LEU A 238 3.04 24.43 27.66
C LEU A 238 3.97 23.97 28.78
N HIS A 239 5.18 23.54 28.46
CA HIS A 239 6.15 23.09 29.46
C HIS A 239 6.60 24.24 30.38
N GLN A 240 6.80 25.45 29.85
CA GLN A 240 7.10 26.64 30.65
C GLN A 240 5.96 27.03 31.59
N ILE A 241 4.70 26.99 31.10
CA ILE A 241 3.51 27.27 31.92
C ILE A 241 3.39 26.24 33.06
N GLN A 242 3.59 24.95 32.75
CA GLN A 242 3.55 23.87 33.74
C GLN A 242 4.63 24.07 34.82
N HIS A 243 5.86 24.39 34.41
CA HIS A 243 6.97 24.66 35.31
C HIS A 243 6.69 25.86 36.23
N HIS A 244 6.14 26.95 35.69
CA HIS A 244 5.78 28.12 36.49
C HIS A 244 4.65 27.84 37.48
N LYS A 245 3.63 27.05 37.10
CA LYS A 245 2.58 26.60 38.01
C LYS A 245 3.15 25.75 39.17
N ASN A 246 4.05 24.81 38.87
CA ASN A 246 4.69 23.98 39.89
C ASN A 246 5.50 24.81 40.88
N LEU A 247 6.25 25.82 40.41
CA LEU A 247 6.98 26.75 41.28
C LEU A 247 6.05 27.56 42.19
N LYS A 248 4.89 28.01 41.68
CA LYS A 248 3.88 28.70 42.50
C LYS A 248 3.30 27.79 43.59
N ILE A 249 2.97 26.54 43.26
CA ILE A 249 2.47 25.56 44.24
C ILE A 249 3.51 25.28 45.33
N LEU A 250 4.77 25.07 44.96
CA LEU A 250 5.86 24.86 45.93
C LEU A 250 6.05 26.05 46.87
N LYS A 251 5.90 27.28 46.36
CA LYS A 251 5.94 28.47 47.21
C LYS A 251 4.77 28.52 48.20
N ILE A 252 3.56 28.16 47.79
CA ILE A 252 2.38 28.11 48.68
C ILE A 252 2.60 27.04 49.77
N LEU A 253 3.00 25.83 49.40
CA LEU A 253 3.23 24.73 50.34
C LEU A 253 4.37 25.01 51.35
N ASN A 254 5.38 25.78 50.95
CA ASN A 254 6.46 26.17 51.86
C ASN A 254 6.05 27.29 52.82
N VAL A 255 5.06 28.12 52.48
CA VAL A 255 4.51 29.15 53.39
C VAL A 255 3.65 28.50 54.49
N GLU A 256 2.93 27.42 54.18
CA GLU A 256 2.12 26.68 55.16
C GLU A 256 2.93 25.88 56.19
N LYS A 257 4.23 25.62 55.95
CA LYS A 257 5.11 24.91 56.89
C LYS A 257 5.85 25.82 57.90
N VAL A 258 5.70 27.14 57.78
CA VAL A 258 6.42 28.14 58.61
C VAL A 258 5.47 28.87 59.59
N LEU A 259 4.21 28.45 59.66
CA LEU A 259 3.23 28.87 60.68
C LEU A 259 2.94 27.69 61.62
#